data_AF-A0A1C4N2Y3-F1
#
_entry.id   AF-A0A1C4N2Y3-F1
#
_cell.length_a   1.000
_cell.length_b   1.000
_cell.length_c   1.000
_cell.angle_alpha   90.00
_cell.angle_beta   90.00
_cell.angle_gamma   90.00
#
_symmetry.space_group_name_H-M   'P 1'
#
loop_
_entity.id
_entity.type
_entity.pdbx_description
1 polymer ?
#
loop_
_entity_poly.entity_id
_entity_poly.type
_entity_poly.pdbx_seq_one_letter_code
_entity_poly.pdbx_strand_id
1 'polypeptide(L)'
;MPRRALLLAAGAAGAAATAGCAVPAPRRRGPVADPAPGLAIASTRRALVLQLLAHPDDDLYFMNPDTREALDAGTPLVCVYLTAGEADGVNKIPGAPRPAPDRAAYSSSRHQGLRQAYAELLGLDRFTPWQKSVAALHGGHRAEVDVLTDGVRRVELVFLNTAMHTGRGRPGLPSLWRDRRLVLRTVVADNSPLERAGSYTYESLIDVLAGLLEEYRPTVVHTLDPDPDLQFSSEYERRRDSEQRGYSDHADHTAAGCFAWAALIRWVARADGRGSRCPGSSSPR
;
A
#
# COMPACT_ATOMS: atom_id res chain seq x y z
N MET A 1 -1.79 -67.83 41.42
CA MET A 1 -2.45 -68.19 42.70
C MET A 1 -1.39 -68.23 43.78
N PRO A 2 -1.63 -67.76 45.02
CA PRO A 2 -2.67 -66.83 45.50
C PRO A 2 -2.07 -65.38 45.49
N ARG A 3 -2.38 -64.35 46.32
CA ARG A 3 -3.54 -63.95 47.17
C ARG A 3 -3.66 -62.40 47.14
N ARG A 4 -4.51 -61.80 47.99
CA ARG A 4 -4.69 -60.33 48.18
C ARG A 4 -4.17 -59.89 49.55
N ALA A 5 -3.80 -58.61 49.71
CA ALA A 5 -4.25 -57.73 50.81
C ALA A 5 -3.91 -56.25 50.53
N LEU A 6 -4.86 -55.33 50.74
CA LEU A 6 -4.58 -53.89 50.83
C LEU A 6 -4.15 -53.55 52.26
N LEU A 7 -3.33 -52.51 52.43
CA LEU A 7 -3.46 -51.58 53.55
C LEU A 7 -3.29 -50.14 53.05
N LEU A 8 -4.23 -49.28 53.45
CA LEU A 8 -4.19 -47.84 53.21
C LEU A 8 -3.32 -47.14 54.27
N ALA A 9 -2.54 -46.15 53.87
CA ALA A 9 -2.09 -45.07 54.74
C ALA A 9 -2.02 -43.77 53.93
N ALA A 10 -2.62 -42.70 54.44
CA ALA A 10 -2.71 -41.40 53.76
C ALA A 10 -1.47 -40.53 54.01
N GLY A 11 -1.19 -39.58 53.11
CA GLY A 11 -0.09 -38.63 53.31
C GLY A 11 0.04 -37.55 52.23
N ALA A 12 -0.53 -36.38 52.53
CA ALA A 12 -0.20 -35.05 51.97
C ALA A 12 -0.10 -34.86 50.44
N ALA A 13 -1.06 -34.11 49.89
CA ALA A 13 -0.95 -33.51 48.56
C ALA A 13 0.07 -32.35 48.58
N GLY A 14 1.26 -32.58 48.00
CA GLY A 14 2.24 -31.52 47.72
C GLY A 14 1.94 -30.82 46.41
N ALA A 15 1.12 -29.76 46.43
CA ALA A 15 0.94 -28.90 45.26
C ALA A 15 2.21 -28.07 45.02
N ALA A 16 2.88 -28.32 43.88
CA ALA A 16 4.03 -27.52 43.47
C ALA A 16 3.56 -26.09 43.13
N ALA A 17 3.95 -25.11 43.94
CA ALA A 17 3.69 -23.71 43.65
C ALA A 17 4.57 -23.23 42.49
N THR A 18 4.02 -23.23 41.28
CA THR A 18 4.61 -22.51 40.16
C THR A 18 4.49 -21.01 40.43
N ALA A 19 5.60 -20.38 40.83
CA ALA A 19 5.70 -18.94 40.99
C ALA A 19 5.66 -18.25 39.61
N GLY A 20 4.47 -18.17 39.02
CA GLY A 20 4.23 -17.39 37.81
C GLY A 20 4.41 -15.91 38.09
N CYS A 21 5.31 -15.26 37.34
CA CYS A 21 5.48 -13.81 37.36
C CYS A 21 4.22 -13.12 36.79
N ALA A 22 3.22 -12.92 37.65
CA ALA A 22 1.99 -12.22 37.29
C ALA A 22 2.28 -10.73 37.06
N VAL A 23 2.36 -10.33 35.79
CA VAL A 23 2.44 -8.92 35.40
C VAL A 23 1.15 -8.23 35.86
N PRO A 24 1.19 -7.15 36.66
CA PRO A 24 -0.02 -6.48 37.10
C PRO A 24 -0.76 -5.88 35.89
N ALA A 25 -2.05 -6.20 35.76
CA ALA A 25 -2.88 -5.61 34.71
C ALA A 25 -2.86 -4.07 34.82
N PRO A 26 -2.60 -3.34 33.73
CA PRO A 26 -2.52 -1.89 33.77
C PRO A 26 -3.87 -1.30 34.18
N ARG A 27 -3.89 -0.50 35.26
CA ARG A 27 -5.09 0.21 35.72
C ARG A 27 -5.48 1.31 34.73
N ARG A 28 -6.22 0.95 33.67
CA ARG A 28 -6.88 1.91 32.77
C ARG A 28 -7.83 2.79 33.59
N ARG A 29 -7.50 4.07 33.72
CA ARG A 29 -8.42 5.13 34.17
C ARG A 29 -8.87 5.92 32.95
N GLY A 30 -9.95 5.46 32.34
CA GLY A 30 -10.61 6.08 31.20
C GLY A 30 -11.74 5.16 30.74
N PRO A 31 -12.84 5.69 30.17
CA PRO A 31 -13.88 4.86 29.59
C PRO A 31 -13.25 4.00 28.48
N VAL A 32 -13.54 2.70 28.50
CA VAL A 32 -13.28 1.86 27.35
C VAL A 32 -14.16 2.39 26.22
N ALA A 33 -13.59 2.58 25.03
CA ALA A 33 -14.38 2.82 23.84
C ALA A 33 -15.24 1.56 23.62
N ASP A 34 -16.51 1.65 23.97
CA ASP A 34 -17.50 0.63 23.66
C ASP A 34 -17.62 0.56 22.13
N PRO A 35 -17.25 -0.56 21.46
CA PRO A 35 -17.51 -0.73 20.05
C PRO A 35 -19.00 -1.04 19.89
N ALA A 36 -19.82 -0.01 20.09
CA ALA A 36 -21.26 -0.08 19.89
C ALA A 36 -21.52 -0.72 18.51
N PRO A 37 -22.43 -1.71 18.41
CA PRO A 37 -22.70 -2.41 17.17
C PRO A 37 -22.89 -1.42 16.03
N GLY A 38 -22.09 -1.60 14.97
CA GLY A 38 -21.84 -0.55 13.99
C GLY A 38 -23.12 0.14 13.53
N LEU A 39 -23.23 1.44 13.85
CA LEU A 39 -24.20 2.33 13.24
C LEU A 39 -24.12 2.11 11.73
N ALA A 40 -25.20 1.58 11.14
CA ALA A 40 -25.24 1.31 9.71
C ALA A 40 -24.92 2.62 8.98
N ILE A 41 -23.73 2.71 8.39
CA ILE A 41 -23.38 3.77 7.48
C ILE A 41 -24.17 3.49 6.20
N ALA A 42 -25.46 3.84 6.23
CA ALA A 42 -26.34 3.96 5.07
C ALA A 42 -25.90 5.17 4.24
N SER A 43 -24.64 5.12 3.80
CA SER A 43 -24.07 6.00 2.82
C SER A 43 -24.72 5.68 1.48
N THR A 44 -25.42 6.66 0.91
CA THR A 44 -25.86 6.61 -0.49
C THR A 44 -24.69 6.70 -1.47
N ARG A 45 -23.47 7.03 -1.00
CA ARG A 45 -22.23 6.93 -1.79
C ARG A 45 -21.80 5.46 -1.85
N ARG A 46 -21.62 4.97 -3.08
CA ARG A 46 -20.99 3.67 -3.39
C ARG A 46 -19.63 3.58 -2.69
N ALA A 47 -19.35 2.44 -2.06
CA ALA A 47 -18.04 2.19 -1.44
C ALA A 47 -16.91 2.26 -2.48
N LEU A 48 -15.69 2.59 -2.05
CA LEU A 48 -14.50 2.58 -2.89
C LEU A 48 -13.26 2.30 -2.02
N VAL A 49 -12.38 1.42 -2.50
CA VAL A 49 -11.05 1.17 -1.91
C VAL A 49 -10.02 1.93 -2.74
N LEU A 50 -9.22 2.77 -2.08
CA LEU A 50 -8.06 3.43 -2.68
C LEU A 50 -6.79 2.86 -2.07
N GLN A 51 -5.82 2.47 -2.90
CA GLN A 51 -4.53 1.94 -2.45
C GLN A 51 -3.41 2.89 -2.88
N LEU A 52 -2.57 3.32 -1.94
CA LEU A 52 -1.43 4.21 -2.18
C LEU A 52 -0.12 3.43 -1.98
N LEU A 53 0.59 3.16 -3.07
CA LEU A 53 1.58 2.08 -3.19
C LEU A 53 2.91 2.60 -3.77
N ALA A 54 4.03 1.91 -3.53
CA ALA A 54 5.33 2.31 -4.03
C ALA A 54 5.53 1.86 -5.48
N HIS A 55 5.42 0.57 -5.77
CA HIS A 55 5.74 -0.06 -7.05
C HIS A 55 4.53 -0.76 -7.70
N PRO A 56 4.48 -0.85 -9.05
CA PRO A 56 3.46 -1.62 -9.77
C PRO A 56 3.55 -3.14 -9.54
N ASP A 57 2.99 -3.59 -8.41
CA ASP A 57 2.63 -4.98 -7.99
C ASP A 57 2.46 -5.11 -6.46
N ASP A 58 2.82 -4.09 -5.68
CA ASP A 58 2.65 -4.07 -4.21
C ASP A 58 1.25 -4.50 -3.74
N ASP A 59 0.21 -4.11 -4.47
CA ASP A 59 -1.18 -4.50 -4.23
C ASP A 59 -1.42 -6.01 -4.33
N LEU A 60 -0.70 -6.67 -5.25
CA LEU A 60 -0.82 -8.11 -5.46
C LEU A 60 -0.24 -8.88 -4.26
N TYR A 61 0.85 -8.39 -3.67
CA TYR A 61 1.55 -9.02 -2.56
C TYR A 61 1.04 -8.63 -1.17
N PHE A 62 0.72 -7.36 -0.95
CA PHE A 62 0.48 -6.80 0.38
C PHE A 62 -0.98 -6.42 0.67
N MET A 63 -1.83 -6.30 -0.37
CA MET A 63 -3.23 -5.90 -0.22
C MET A 63 -4.24 -7.03 -0.47
N ASN A 64 -3.78 -8.23 -0.85
CA ASN A 64 -4.60 -9.43 -0.88
C ASN A 64 -4.64 -10.12 0.50
N PRO A 65 -5.77 -10.76 0.90
CA PRO A 65 -6.95 -11.05 0.08
C PRO A 65 -7.96 -9.90 -0.05
N ASP A 66 -7.86 -8.83 0.74
CA ASP A 66 -8.86 -7.75 0.80
C ASP A 66 -9.16 -7.10 -0.56
N THR A 67 -8.13 -6.90 -1.41
CA THR A 67 -8.25 -6.48 -2.81
C THR A 67 -9.22 -7.37 -3.59
N ARG A 68 -9.10 -8.69 -3.47
CA ARG A 68 -9.96 -9.65 -4.16
C ARG A 68 -11.37 -9.63 -3.62
N GLU A 69 -11.54 -9.70 -2.31
CA GLU A 69 -12.85 -9.69 -1.65
C GLU A 69 -13.64 -8.41 -1.99
N ALA A 70 -12.96 -7.25 -2.04
CA ALA A 70 -13.55 -5.99 -2.49
C ALA A 70 -14.07 -6.06 -3.94
N LEU A 71 -13.28 -6.62 -4.86
CA LEU A 71 -13.66 -6.76 -6.27
C LEU A 71 -14.77 -7.79 -6.49
N ASP A 72 -14.73 -8.94 -5.80
CA ASP A 72 -15.77 -9.96 -5.87
C ASP A 72 -17.09 -9.46 -5.25
N ALA A 73 -17.03 -8.57 -4.25
CA ALA A 73 -18.19 -7.81 -3.73
C ALA A 73 -18.66 -6.65 -4.64
N GLY A 74 -17.99 -6.39 -5.77
CA GLY A 74 -18.33 -5.29 -6.69
C GLY A 74 -17.99 -3.89 -6.16
N THR A 75 -17.10 -3.78 -5.17
CA THR A 75 -16.55 -2.51 -4.70
C THR A 75 -15.46 -2.04 -5.67
N PRO A 76 -15.57 -0.85 -6.28
CA PRO A 76 -14.52 -0.30 -7.13
C PRO A 76 -13.19 -0.14 -6.39
N LEU A 77 -12.12 -0.51 -7.09
CA LEU A 77 -10.74 -0.42 -6.64
C LEU A 77 -9.99 0.64 -7.46
N VAL A 78 -9.21 1.47 -6.77
CA VAL A 78 -8.26 2.41 -7.38
C VAL A 78 -6.89 2.19 -6.77
N CYS A 79 -5.89 1.88 -7.58
CA CYS A 79 -4.50 1.67 -7.13
C CYS A 79 -3.61 2.78 -7.69
N VAL A 80 -2.92 3.52 -6.80
CA VAL A 80 -2.05 4.64 -7.14
C VAL A 80 -0.60 4.24 -6.86
N TYR A 81 0.19 4.14 -7.92
CA TYR A 81 1.60 3.75 -7.87
C TYR A 81 2.48 5.00 -7.92
N LEU A 82 3.20 5.25 -6.82
CA LEU A 82 4.03 6.45 -6.69
C LEU A 82 5.27 6.40 -7.59
N THR A 83 5.90 5.23 -7.75
CA THR A 83 7.08 5.05 -8.62
C THR A 83 6.74 4.44 -9.98
N ALA A 84 7.69 4.52 -10.92
CA ALA A 84 7.63 3.85 -12.21
C ALA A 84 7.99 2.35 -12.13
N GLY A 85 8.44 1.87 -10.97
CA GLY A 85 8.91 0.49 -10.79
C GLY A 85 10.10 0.12 -11.68
N GLU A 86 10.90 1.08 -12.17
CA GLU A 86 11.82 0.87 -13.29
C GLU A 86 13.10 0.09 -12.95
N ALA A 87 13.36 -0.15 -11.67
CA ALA A 87 14.44 -0.97 -11.12
C ALA A 87 15.82 -0.70 -11.78
N ASP A 88 16.49 -1.76 -12.27
CA ASP A 88 17.73 -1.67 -13.05
C ASP A 88 17.49 -1.51 -14.56
N GLY A 89 16.22 -1.53 -15.01
CA GLY A 89 15.81 -1.45 -16.41
C GLY A 89 15.98 -2.74 -17.22
N VAL A 90 16.33 -3.89 -16.63
CA VAL A 90 16.71 -5.08 -17.42
C VAL A 90 15.57 -6.10 -17.53
N ASN A 91 14.85 -6.05 -18.65
CA ASN A 91 13.84 -7.04 -19.06
C ASN A 91 14.48 -8.40 -19.44
N LYS A 92 14.96 -9.15 -18.44
CA LYS A 92 15.65 -10.43 -18.64
C LYS A 92 14.68 -11.59 -18.90
N ILE A 93 14.59 -12.06 -20.13
CA ILE A 93 13.95 -13.35 -20.46
C ILE A 93 14.86 -14.51 -20.00
N PRO A 94 14.38 -15.52 -19.25
CA PRO A 94 15.16 -16.71 -18.90
C PRO A 94 15.75 -17.42 -20.14
N GLY A 95 16.99 -17.92 -20.05
CA GLY A 95 17.68 -18.61 -21.15
C GLY A 95 18.24 -17.72 -22.27
N ALA A 96 17.74 -16.50 -22.47
CA ALA A 96 18.29 -15.54 -23.44
C ALA A 96 19.63 -14.91 -22.96
N PRO A 97 20.34 -14.12 -23.80
CA PRO A 97 21.35 -13.15 -23.33
C PRO A 97 20.76 -12.10 -22.36
N ARG A 98 21.60 -11.36 -21.61
CA ARG A 98 21.15 -10.21 -20.80
C ARG A 98 21.06 -8.97 -21.71
N PRO A 99 19.88 -8.33 -21.86
CA PRO A 99 19.76 -7.12 -22.68
C PRO A 99 20.40 -5.91 -21.99
N ALA A 100 20.54 -4.82 -22.74
CA ALA A 100 20.89 -3.53 -22.18
C ALA A 100 19.76 -3.00 -21.27
N PRO A 101 20.07 -2.21 -20.23
CA PRO A 101 19.06 -1.51 -19.44
C PRO A 101 18.19 -0.56 -20.26
N ASP A 102 16.87 -0.74 -20.18
CA ASP A 102 15.86 0.19 -20.66
C ASP A 102 14.76 0.36 -19.60
N ARG A 103 14.75 1.55 -18.98
CA ARG A 103 13.81 1.89 -17.90
C ARG A 103 12.39 2.15 -18.41
N ALA A 104 12.23 2.65 -19.64
CA ALA A 104 10.92 2.92 -20.22
C ALA A 104 10.23 1.62 -20.60
N ALA A 105 10.97 0.70 -21.23
CA ALA A 105 10.50 -0.64 -21.56
C ALA A 105 10.23 -1.49 -20.29
N TYR A 106 11.07 -1.39 -19.25
CA TYR A 106 10.86 -2.13 -17.99
C TYR A 106 9.61 -1.65 -17.24
N SER A 107 9.43 -0.33 -17.11
CA SER A 107 8.22 0.25 -16.50
C SER A 107 6.95 -0.17 -17.26
N SER A 108 6.95 -0.06 -18.60
CA SER A 108 5.84 -0.50 -19.45
C SER A 108 5.53 -2.00 -19.31
N SER A 109 6.56 -2.84 -19.17
CA SER A 109 6.40 -4.28 -18.98
C SER A 109 5.72 -4.59 -17.64
N ARG A 110 6.01 -3.83 -16.56
CA ARG A 110 5.31 -3.97 -15.28
C ARG A 110 3.87 -3.47 -15.35
N HIS A 111 3.60 -2.32 -15.99
CA HIS A 111 2.23 -1.86 -16.24
C HIS A 111 1.41 -2.92 -17.00
N GLN A 112 2.00 -3.56 -18.00
CA GLN A 112 1.37 -4.66 -18.74
C GLN A 112 1.12 -5.89 -17.85
N GLY A 113 2.09 -6.33 -17.05
CA GLY A 113 1.92 -7.47 -16.13
C GLY A 113 0.82 -7.24 -15.11
N LEU A 114 0.73 -6.02 -14.57
CA LEU A 114 -0.32 -5.63 -13.62
C LEU A 114 -1.72 -5.62 -14.27
N ARG A 115 -1.85 -5.07 -15.49
CA ARG A 115 -3.09 -5.16 -16.29
C ARG A 115 -3.54 -6.60 -16.54
N GLN A 116 -2.59 -7.50 -16.79
CA GLN A 116 -2.85 -8.93 -16.99
C GLN A 116 -3.34 -9.60 -15.69
N ALA A 117 -2.67 -9.32 -14.56
CA ALA A 117 -3.07 -9.85 -13.25
C ALA A 117 -4.49 -9.44 -12.87
N TYR A 118 -4.88 -8.17 -13.08
CA TYR A 118 -6.24 -7.71 -12.80
C TYR A 118 -7.28 -8.23 -13.78
N ALA A 119 -6.94 -8.46 -15.04
CA ALA A 119 -7.85 -9.13 -15.97
C ALA A 119 -8.16 -10.56 -15.51
N GLU A 120 -7.14 -11.31 -15.07
CA GLU A 120 -7.32 -12.65 -14.49
C GLU A 120 -8.09 -12.61 -13.15
N LEU A 121 -7.83 -11.62 -12.29
CA LEU A 121 -8.55 -11.46 -11.02
C LEU A 121 -10.05 -11.18 -11.22
N LEU A 122 -10.42 -10.51 -12.31
CA LEU A 122 -11.80 -10.35 -12.75
C LEU A 122 -12.34 -11.57 -13.53
N GLY A 123 -11.54 -12.61 -13.77
CA GLY A 123 -11.96 -13.80 -14.53
C GLY A 123 -12.13 -13.56 -16.04
N LEU A 124 -11.46 -12.54 -16.58
CA LEU A 124 -11.44 -12.19 -17.99
C LEU A 124 -10.23 -12.81 -18.70
N ASP A 125 -10.16 -12.67 -20.04
CA ASP A 125 -8.94 -13.03 -20.77
C ASP A 125 -7.77 -12.14 -20.35
N ARG A 126 -6.58 -12.75 -20.21
CA ARG A 126 -5.33 -12.07 -19.80
C ARG A 126 -5.02 -10.82 -20.62
N PHE A 127 -5.36 -10.80 -21.91
CA PHE A 127 -5.10 -9.69 -22.83
C PHE A 127 -6.35 -8.85 -23.13
N THR A 128 -7.38 -8.91 -22.28
CA THR A 128 -8.55 -8.04 -22.36
C THR A 128 -8.10 -6.57 -22.46
N PRO A 129 -8.55 -5.80 -23.48
CA PRO A 129 -8.14 -4.41 -23.66
C PRO A 129 -8.54 -3.52 -22.48
N TRP A 130 -7.60 -2.71 -22.00
CA TRP A 130 -7.83 -1.68 -20.98
C TRP A 130 -8.10 -0.33 -21.63
N GLN A 131 -8.97 0.48 -21.03
CA GLN A 131 -9.13 1.88 -21.42
C GLN A 131 -7.98 2.70 -20.85
N LYS A 132 -6.98 3.00 -21.70
CA LYS A 132 -5.83 3.85 -21.36
C LYS A 132 -6.15 5.33 -21.55
N SER A 133 -5.71 6.17 -20.64
CA SER A 133 -5.92 7.62 -20.70
C SER A 133 -4.86 8.39 -19.89
N VAL A 134 -4.96 9.73 -19.87
CA VAL A 134 -4.13 10.57 -18.99
C VAL A 134 -5.01 11.50 -18.17
N ALA A 135 -5.00 11.32 -16.86
CA ALA A 135 -5.69 12.21 -15.92
C ALA A 135 -4.90 13.51 -15.71
N ALA A 136 -5.63 14.61 -15.48
CA ALA A 136 -5.09 15.85 -14.94
C ALA A 136 -5.18 15.79 -13.42
N LEU A 137 -4.08 16.07 -12.73
CA LEU A 137 -3.96 16.02 -11.28
C LEU A 137 -3.80 17.43 -10.70
N HIS A 138 -3.92 17.54 -9.38
CA HIS A 138 -3.69 18.79 -8.65
C HIS A 138 -2.31 19.40 -8.99
N GLY A 139 -2.21 20.73 -8.93
CA GLY A 139 -0.97 21.45 -9.27
C GLY A 139 -0.56 21.41 -10.76
N GLY A 140 -1.42 20.92 -11.66
CA GLY A 140 -1.10 20.77 -13.09
C GLY A 140 -0.25 19.53 -13.40
N HIS A 141 -0.08 18.63 -12.44
CA HIS A 141 0.52 17.32 -12.67
C HIS A 141 -0.39 16.43 -13.54
N ARG A 142 0.15 15.33 -14.06
CA ARG A 142 -0.58 14.37 -14.91
C ARG A 142 -0.09 12.95 -14.60
N ALA A 143 -0.96 11.96 -14.77
CA ALA A 143 -0.63 10.54 -14.66
C ALA A 143 -1.32 9.74 -15.75
N GLU A 144 -0.70 8.64 -16.16
CA GLU A 144 -1.36 7.61 -16.94
C GLU A 144 -2.41 6.91 -16.07
N VAL A 145 -3.59 6.68 -16.63
CA VAL A 145 -4.71 6.00 -15.97
C VAL A 145 -5.28 4.95 -16.88
N ASP A 146 -5.20 3.70 -16.41
CA ASP A 146 -5.72 2.52 -17.10
C ASP A 146 -6.94 1.97 -16.35
N VAL A 147 -8.07 1.82 -17.03
CA VAL A 147 -9.33 1.35 -16.44
C VAL A 147 -9.80 0.04 -17.10
N LEU A 148 -10.25 -0.90 -16.26
CA LEU A 148 -10.97 -2.11 -16.67
C LEU A 148 -12.27 -2.23 -15.87
N THR A 149 -13.33 -2.74 -16.51
CA THR A 149 -14.64 -2.90 -15.91
C THR A 149 -15.30 -4.17 -16.45
N ASP A 150 -15.91 -4.94 -15.55
CA ASP A 150 -16.75 -6.09 -15.89
C ASP A 150 -18.00 -6.10 -15.00
N GLY A 151 -19.16 -5.87 -15.63
CA GLY A 151 -20.44 -5.73 -14.95
C GLY A 151 -20.41 -4.62 -13.88
N VAL A 152 -20.43 -5.02 -12.61
CA VAL A 152 -20.34 -4.11 -11.45
C VAL A 152 -18.92 -3.89 -10.94
N ARG A 153 -17.97 -4.72 -11.36
CA ARG A 153 -16.57 -4.74 -10.89
C ARG A 153 -15.73 -3.77 -11.70
N ARG A 154 -14.88 -3.00 -11.05
CA ARG A 154 -14.05 -1.97 -11.70
C ARG A 154 -12.70 -1.83 -11.01
N VAL A 155 -11.64 -1.82 -11.82
CA VAL A 155 -10.26 -1.53 -11.39
C VAL A 155 -9.76 -0.31 -12.17
N GLU A 156 -9.05 0.57 -11.48
CA GLU A 156 -8.37 1.72 -12.05
C GLU A 156 -6.94 1.80 -11.52
N LEU A 157 -5.97 1.83 -12.44
CA LEU A 157 -4.54 1.87 -12.14
C LEU A 157 -4.02 3.26 -12.50
N VAL A 158 -3.50 4.00 -11.52
CA VAL A 158 -3.00 5.37 -11.65
C VAL A 158 -1.49 5.38 -11.46
N PHE A 159 -0.75 5.69 -12.52
CA PHE A 159 0.71 5.62 -12.51
C PHE A 159 1.33 7.03 -12.41
N LEU A 160 1.77 7.42 -11.21
CA LEU A 160 2.50 8.69 -11.01
C LEU A 160 3.93 8.62 -11.55
N ASN A 161 4.47 7.40 -11.67
CA ASN A 161 5.73 7.07 -12.34
C ASN A 161 6.96 7.89 -11.88
N THR A 162 7.07 8.25 -10.60
CA THR A 162 8.33 8.85 -10.10
C THR A 162 9.51 7.90 -10.29
N ALA A 163 10.68 8.40 -10.65
CA ALA A 163 11.85 7.54 -10.83
C ALA A 163 12.28 6.92 -9.49
N MET A 164 12.47 5.60 -9.44
CA MET A 164 13.02 4.89 -8.28
C MET A 164 14.43 5.38 -7.91
N HIS A 165 15.13 6.01 -8.85
CA HIS A 165 16.46 6.58 -8.62
C HIS A 165 16.55 8.04 -9.06
N THR A 166 17.11 8.88 -8.17
CA THR A 166 17.56 10.23 -8.52
C THR A 166 18.64 10.19 -9.61
N GLY A 167 18.87 11.32 -10.29
CA GLY A 167 19.95 11.47 -11.28
C GLY A 167 21.38 11.30 -10.71
N ARG A 168 21.54 11.10 -9.40
CA ARG A 168 22.82 10.77 -8.73
C ARG A 168 22.83 9.34 -8.16
N GLY A 169 21.92 8.47 -8.59
CA GLY A 169 21.86 7.05 -8.18
C GLY A 169 21.33 6.78 -6.76
N ARG A 170 20.96 7.81 -5.99
CA ARG A 170 20.29 7.63 -4.68
C ARG A 170 18.82 7.20 -4.89
N PRO A 171 18.22 6.41 -3.98
CA PRO A 171 16.79 6.08 -3.99
C PRO A 171 15.89 7.32 -4.09
N GLY A 172 14.83 7.22 -4.88
CA GLY A 172 13.95 8.31 -5.29
C GLY A 172 13.06 8.82 -4.16
N LEU A 173 11.95 8.14 -3.88
CA LEU A 173 10.99 8.54 -2.83
C LEU A 173 11.65 8.74 -1.46
N PRO A 174 12.57 7.87 -0.98
CA PRO A 174 13.25 8.08 0.29
C PRO A 174 14.09 9.35 0.33
N SER A 175 14.66 9.78 -0.80
CA SER A 175 15.39 11.05 -0.87
C SER A 175 14.43 12.24 -0.94
N LEU A 176 13.30 12.12 -1.64
CA LEU A 176 12.26 13.15 -1.72
C LEU A 176 11.58 13.40 -0.36
N TRP A 177 11.31 12.33 0.40
CA TRP A 177 10.77 12.40 1.75
C TRP A 177 11.69 13.16 2.71
N ARG A 178 13.02 12.98 2.57
CA ARG A 178 14.04 13.60 3.43
C ARG A 178 14.51 14.99 3.00
N ASP A 179 14.43 15.32 1.71
CA ASP A 179 14.93 16.59 1.17
C ASP A 179 13.82 17.39 0.49
N ARG A 180 13.31 18.41 1.19
CA ARG A 180 12.28 19.34 0.70
C ARG A 180 12.69 20.13 -0.56
N ARG A 181 13.99 20.20 -0.89
CA ARG A 181 14.51 20.88 -2.08
C ARG A 181 14.71 19.94 -3.27
N LEU A 182 14.54 18.63 -3.10
CA LEU A 182 14.68 17.68 -4.19
C LEU A 182 13.50 17.81 -5.16
N VAL A 183 13.82 17.76 -6.46
CA VAL A 183 12.86 17.57 -7.55
C VAL A 183 13.08 16.18 -8.12
N LEU A 184 12.10 15.29 -7.99
CA LEU A 184 12.15 13.92 -8.50
C LEU A 184 11.39 13.85 -9.83
N ARG A 185 12.09 13.53 -10.93
CA ARG A 185 11.44 13.39 -12.25
C ARG A 185 10.59 12.13 -12.32
N THR A 186 9.64 12.10 -13.25
CA THR A 186 8.99 10.85 -13.66
C THR A 186 9.77 10.13 -14.76
N VAL A 187 9.49 8.84 -14.93
CA VAL A 187 9.81 8.05 -16.11
C VAL A 187 8.60 8.09 -17.05
N VAL A 188 8.83 8.17 -18.35
CA VAL A 188 7.79 7.88 -19.36
C VAL A 188 7.96 6.41 -19.72
N ALA A 189 6.93 5.61 -19.45
CA ALA A 189 6.91 4.21 -19.85
C ALA A 189 6.61 4.09 -21.35
N ASP A 190 7.16 3.07 -22.00
CA ASP A 190 6.83 2.79 -23.41
C ASP A 190 5.32 2.52 -23.57
N ASN A 191 4.76 2.96 -24.70
CA ASN A 191 3.33 2.85 -25.00
C ASN A 191 2.40 3.55 -23.97
N SER A 192 2.94 4.42 -23.11
CA SER A 192 2.15 5.31 -22.25
C SER A 192 1.47 6.40 -23.10
N PRO A 193 0.19 6.74 -22.85
CA PRO A 193 -0.42 7.95 -23.40
C PRO A 193 0.13 9.24 -22.76
N LEU A 194 0.92 9.15 -21.68
CA LEU A 194 1.64 10.27 -21.06
C LEU A 194 3.06 10.38 -21.65
N GLU A 195 3.16 10.86 -22.89
CA GLU A 195 4.41 10.97 -23.66
C GLU A 195 5.46 11.96 -23.09
N ARG A 196 5.15 12.70 -22.02
CA ARG A 196 6.03 13.73 -21.46
C ARG A 196 6.29 13.49 -19.98
N ALA A 197 7.58 13.44 -19.63
CA ALA A 197 8.01 13.37 -18.24
C ALA A 197 7.59 14.63 -17.47
N GLY A 198 7.11 14.41 -16.25
CA GLY A 198 6.88 15.45 -15.24
C GLY A 198 7.97 15.41 -14.16
N SER A 199 7.68 16.06 -13.05
CA SER A 199 8.45 15.94 -11.82
C SER A 199 7.61 16.29 -10.61
N TYR A 200 8.04 15.86 -9.42
CA TYR A 200 7.40 16.14 -8.16
C TYR A 200 8.41 16.74 -7.17
N THR A 201 7.95 17.69 -6.37
CA THR A 201 8.60 18.06 -5.11
C THR A 201 7.96 17.29 -3.97
N TYR A 202 8.52 17.39 -2.77
CA TYR A 202 7.88 16.85 -1.57
C TYR A 202 6.43 17.36 -1.41
N GLU A 203 6.24 18.69 -1.50
CA GLU A 203 4.93 19.31 -1.31
C GLU A 203 3.96 18.96 -2.43
N SER A 204 4.43 18.96 -3.69
CA SER A 204 3.54 18.72 -4.84
C SER A 204 3.11 17.26 -4.96
N LEU A 205 3.92 16.30 -4.48
CA LEU A 205 3.49 14.91 -4.34
C LEU A 205 2.37 14.77 -3.30
N ILE A 206 2.50 15.40 -2.12
CA ILE A 206 1.43 15.38 -1.10
C ILE A 206 0.17 16.06 -1.61
N ASP A 207 0.28 17.19 -2.33
CA ASP A 207 -0.88 17.87 -2.90
C ASP A 207 -1.60 17.04 -3.97
N VAL A 208 -0.85 16.25 -4.76
CA VAL A 208 -1.44 15.32 -5.72
C VAL A 208 -2.14 14.15 -5.02
N LEU A 209 -1.51 13.53 -4.03
CA LEU A 209 -2.12 12.44 -3.27
C LEU A 209 -3.35 12.91 -2.47
N ALA A 210 -3.30 14.10 -1.87
CA ALA A 210 -4.47 14.73 -1.23
C ALA A 210 -5.55 15.07 -2.26
N GLY A 211 -5.17 15.50 -3.48
CA GLY A 211 -6.08 15.73 -4.59
C GLY A 211 -6.83 14.47 -5.03
N LEU A 212 -6.14 13.32 -5.11
CA LEU A 212 -6.75 12.02 -5.41
C LEU A 212 -7.72 11.58 -4.29
N LEU A 213 -7.37 11.82 -3.03
CA LEU A 213 -8.27 11.60 -1.88
C LEU A 213 -9.52 12.51 -1.93
N GLU A 214 -9.36 13.78 -2.34
CA GLU A 214 -10.46 14.73 -2.57
C GLU A 214 -11.39 14.31 -3.73
N GLU A 215 -10.82 13.74 -4.80
CA GLU A 215 -11.53 13.29 -5.99
C GLU A 215 -12.31 11.99 -5.78
N TYR A 216 -11.62 10.90 -5.43
CA TYR A 216 -12.25 9.59 -5.25
C TYR A 216 -13.08 9.50 -3.97
N ARG A 217 -12.79 10.34 -2.95
CA ARG A 217 -13.36 10.28 -1.58
C ARG A 217 -13.60 8.84 -1.13
N PRO A 218 -12.52 8.05 -0.96
CA PRO A 218 -12.60 6.61 -0.68
C PRO A 218 -13.32 6.34 0.64
N THR A 219 -13.84 5.12 0.76
CA THR A 219 -14.39 4.58 2.02
C THR A 219 -13.29 3.96 2.87
N VAL A 220 -12.32 3.30 2.22
CA VAL A 220 -11.14 2.71 2.84
C VAL A 220 -9.91 3.12 2.05
N VAL A 221 -8.83 3.47 2.76
CA VAL A 221 -7.52 3.74 2.16
C VAL A 221 -6.53 2.72 2.68
N HIS A 222 -5.89 1.97 1.79
CA HIS A 222 -4.74 1.13 2.14
C HIS A 222 -3.45 1.82 1.71
N THR A 223 -2.38 1.57 2.46
CA THR A 223 -1.02 2.00 2.09
C THR A 223 0.01 1.13 2.80
N LEU A 224 1.28 1.30 2.45
CA LEU A 224 2.41 0.55 2.98
C LEU A 224 2.83 1.08 4.35
N ASP A 225 3.62 0.30 5.08
CA ASP A 225 4.00 0.59 6.46
C ASP A 225 4.99 1.79 6.55
N PRO A 226 4.63 2.90 7.22
CA PRO A 226 5.56 4.00 7.46
C PRO A 226 6.60 3.72 8.57
N ASP A 227 6.46 2.66 9.35
CA ASP A 227 7.32 2.29 10.49
C ASP A 227 7.55 0.76 10.58
N PRO A 228 8.15 0.14 9.54
CA PRO A 228 8.33 -1.31 9.46
C PRO A 228 9.20 -1.87 10.58
N ASP A 229 9.07 -3.16 10.87
CA ASP A 229 9.81 -3.85 11.93
C ASP A 229 11.34 -3.70 11.82
N LEU A 230 12.01 -3.65 12.98
CA LEU A 230 13.48 -3.63 13.05
C LEU A 230 14.08 -4.97 12.62
N GLN A 231 14.98 -4.93 11.62
CA GLN A 231 15.63 -6.12 11.06
C GLN A 231 17.16 -5.99 11.06
N PHE A 232 17.82 -7.00 11.62
CA PHE A 232 19.28 -7.15 11.59
C PHE A 232 19.69 -8.17 10.54
N SER A 233 19.82 -7.72 9.29
CA SER A 233 20.27 -8.53 8.16
C SER A 233 21.73 -8.22 7.76
N SER A 234 22.44 -9.24 7.25
CA SER A 234 23.73 -9.05 6.60
C SER A 234 23.58 -8.20 5.34
N GLU A 235 24.69 -7.71 4.76
CA GLU A 235 24.62 -7.02 3.47
C GLU A 235 24.14 -7.92 2.32
N TYR A 236 24.40 -9.23 2.41
CA TYR A 236 23.93 -10.19 1.41
C TYR A 236 22.40 -10.34 1.45
N GLU A 237 21.85 -10.62 2.63
CA GLU A 237 20.39 -10.76 2.84
C GLU A 237 19.67 -9.46 2.47
N ARG A 238 20.10 -8.31 3.01
CA ARG A 238 19.52 -7.01 2.69
C ARG A 238 19.46 -6.71 1.19
N ARG A 239 20.48 -7.12 0.42
CA ARG A 239 20.49 -6.95 -1.05
C ARG A 239 19.64 -7.98 -1.80
N ARG A 240 19.47 -9.17 -1.24
CA ARG A 240 18.67 -10.27 -1.81
C ARG A 240 17.17 -10.01 -1.60
N ASP A 241 16.81 -9.55 -0.42
CA ASP A 241 15.43 -9.29 0.02
C ASP A 241 15.01 -7.82 -0.25
N SER A 242 15.93 -6.99 -0.75
CA SER A 242 15.74 -5.56 -1.07
C SER A 242 15.35 -4.66 0.12
N GLU A 243 15.62 -5.14 1.34
CA GLU A 243 15.42 -4.42 2.60
C GLU A 243 16.22 -3.11 2.70
N GLN A 244 15.71 -2.15 3.45
CA GLN A 244 16.48 -0.99 3.88
C GLN A 244 17.37 -1.29 5.11
N ARG A 245 18.31 -0.41 5.43
CA ARG A 245 19.29 -0.67 6.49
C ARG A 245 18.66 -0.57 7.88
N GLY A 246 18.45 -1.71 8.52
CA GLY A 246 17.97 -1.81 9.91
C GLY A 246 16.47 -2.12 10.05
N TYR A 247 15.76 -2.33 8.94
CA TYR A 247 14.32 -2.57 8.92
C TYR A 247 13.96 -3.64 7.89
N SER A 248 12.83 -4.33 8.09
CA SER A 248 12.39 -5.53 7.36
C SER A 248 11.85 -5.26 5.94
N ASP A 249 11.80 -4.01 5.50
CA ASP A 249 11.03 -3.58 4.32
C ASP A 249 11.83 -2.69 3.36
N HIS A 250 11.36 -2.55 2.11
CA HIS A 250 12.01 -1.76 1.08
C HIS A 250 11.87 -0.25 1.36
N ALA A 251 12.95 0.52 1.13
CA ALA A 251 12.98 1.95 1.49
C ALA A 251 11.87 2.78 0.82
N ASP A 252 11.53 2.49 -0.45
CA ASP A 252 10.44 3.18 -1.16
C ASP A 252 9.07 2.91 -0.51
N HIS A 253 8.85 1.74 0.12
CA HIS A 253 7.58 1.39 0.77
C HIS A 253 7.33 2.29 1.98
N THR A 254 8.33 2.38 2.88
CA THR A 254 8.31 3.29 4.03
C THR A 254 8.10 4.74 3.60
N ALA A 255 8.77 5.17 2.52
CA ALA A 255 8.58 6.51 1.98
C ALA A 255 7.17 6.72 1.39
N ALA A 256 6.61 5.73 0.70
CA ALA A 256 5.25 5.79 0.16
C ALA A 256 4.20 5.84 1.26
N GLY A 257 4.30 4.99 2.30
CA GLY A 257 3.46 5.04 3.50
C GLY A 257 3.53 6.41 4.18
N CYS A 258 4.73 6.96 4.37
CA CYS A 258 4.92 8.31 4.90
C CYS A 258 4.23 9.40 4.06
N PHE A 259 4.34 9.34 2.73
CA PHE A 259 3.66 10.28 1.81
C PHE A 259 2.13 10.12 1.86
N ALA A 260 1.62 8.88 1.94
CA ALA A 260 0.20 8.59 2.07
C ALA A 260 -0.38 9.14 3.38
N TRP A 261 0.29 8.93 4.52
CA TRP A 261 -0.11 9.50 5.81
C TRP A 261 -0.09 11.03 5.80
N ALA A 262 0.93 11.66 5.20
CA ALA A 262 0.97 13.11 5.06
C ALA A 262 -0.17 13.66 4.18
N ALA A 263 -0.56 12.93 3.13
CA ALA A 263 -1.68 13.27 2.26
C ALA A 263 -3.04 13.10 2.96
N LEU A 264 -3.23 12.04 3.75
CA LEU A 264 -4.42 11.81 4.58
C LEU A 264 -4.61 12.93 5.60
N ILE A 265 -3.55 13.32 6.32
CA ILE A 265 -3.59 14.45 7.27
C ILE A 265 -3.97 15.75 6.56
N ARG A 266 -3.39 16.02 5.38
CA ARG A 266 -3.72 17.21 4.57
C ARG A 266 -5.17 17.19 4.08
N TRP A 267 -5.68 16.04 3.65
CA TRP A 267 -7.05 15.86 3.19
C TRP A 267 -8.07 16.11 4.29
N VAL A 268 -7.86 15.52 5.48
CA VAL A 268 -8.71 15.71 6.67
C VAL A 268 -8.74 17.20 7.07
N ALA A 269 -7.57 17.84 7.19
CA ALA A 269 -7.48 19.25 7.55
C ALA A 269 -8.19 20.17 6.54
N ARG A 270 -8.17 19.83 5.24
CA ARG A 270 -8.92 20.54 4.19
C ARG A 270 -10.42 20.32 4.27
N ALA A 271 -10.89 19.13 4.65
CA ALA A 271 -12.31 18.85 4.83
C ALA A 271 -12.88 19.66 6.01
N ASP A 272 -12.21 19.59 7.17
CA ASP A 272 -12.58 20.35 8.38
C ASP A 272 -12.60 21.86 8.13
N GLY A 273 -11.54 22.40 7.52
CA GLY A 273 -11.43 23.83 7.19
C GLY A 273 -12.47 24.34 6.19
N ARG A 274 -13.11 23.44 5.42
CA ARG A 274 -14.22 23.75 4.51
C ARG A 274 -15.61 23.51 5.14
N GLY A 275 -15.69 23.15 6.42
CA GLY A 275 -16.95 22.76 7.07
C GLY A 275 -17.57 21.48 6.49
N SER A 276 -16.80 20.71 5.73
CA SER A 276 -17.23 19.46 5.10
C SER A 276 -16.99 18.33 6.09
N ARG A 277 -18.05 17.63 6.53
CA ARG A 277 -17.91 16.53 7.50
C ARG A 277 -16.92 15.48 6.98
N CYS A 278 -15.88 15.21 7.76
CA CYS A 278 -15.04 14.03 7.56
C CYS A 278 -15.89 12.75 7.68
N PRO A 279 -15.60 11.72 6.86
CA PRO A 279 -16.14 10.38 7.11
C PRO A 279 -15.70 9.92 8.52
N GLY A 280 -16.66 9.76 9.43
CA GLY A 280 -16.42 9.29 10.81
C GLY A 280 -16.50 10.35 11.92
N SER A 281 -16.50 11.66 11.63
CA SER A 281 -16.54 12.69 12.69
C SER A 281 -17.98 13.10 13.07
N SER A 282 -18.57 12.45 14.06
CA SER A 282 -19.72 12.98 14.79
C SER A 282 -19.27 13.60 16.12
N SER A 283 -19.31 14.92 16.23
CA SER A 283 -19.09 15.61 17.51
C SER A 283 -20.32 15.43 18.42
N PRO A 284 -20.17 14.89 19.64
CA PRO A 284 -21.25 14.89 20.61
C PRO A 284 -21.51 16.32 21.11
N ARG A 285 -22.79 16.68 21.21
CA ARG A 285 -23.25 17.86 21.96
C ARG A 285 -23.60 17.46 23.39
#